data_AF-A0A8T3QD24-F1
#
_entry.id   AF-A0A8T3QD24-F1
#
_cell.length_a   1.000
_cell.length_b   1.000
_cell.length_c   1.000
_cell.angle_alpha   90.00
_cell.angle_beta   90.00
_cell.angle_gamma   90.00
#
_symmetry.space_group_name_H-M   'P 1'
#
loop_
_entity.id
_entity.type
_entity.pdbx_description
1 polymer ?
#
loop_
_entity_poly.entity_id
_entity_poly.type
_entity_poly.pdbx_seq_one_letter_code
_entity_poly.pdbx_strand_id
1 'polypeptide(L)'
;ATVAAAVVYSAPPVRTRERPILDLATGALHLVLPAVCGLVVSGVPVSALAWPLLLAFLAWAMASHALAAVQRLAADRAADSTSSATALGARPTAGIALLGYLLAAVLTATSGSLGVLAAVGLALYLLLPTMILGAPGADPSAPERAARQAWHAFLGLNLLVGLWLSQILLRHWSVTTFGAWDLAVTGITGLTVLVLLQVTATRLLTSRRQDRRGASSQRSVETLTAVVAGLNESSRLRATLAALRSQTYADVRILVVDDGSTGGGPSAAVDAIGSEGLLAAPPAPPGWSATAWARHIGAHAAETDLVMFVDADTVLAPVTTRLLVAQLEVGRFDLLSGISRDALPTVGERATVPGFALLRFGLAPVWWSALTAGRPAFLAFAGGSLMLVRREAYLAVGGHAANPGSGRADIDLARAFSRAGRRVGTVHAADLAETRHASGALGVLGAWRRSILPGAGGSLALAIVTVIIEALAFLGPLVLPLAAWLAGVRPPALLAALAPLAVLLLARTVLAVTQRQSLLTIAWHPVTIVVTLAGQLLGIADHALGREPAQRRRALSLTEAAAADR
;
A
#
# COMPACT_ATOMS: atom_id res chain seq x y z
N ALA A 1 5.12 -28.41 41.55
CA ALA A 1 4.69 -28.85 40.21
C ALA A 1 5.42 -28.09 39.09
N THR A 2 5.30 -26.76 39.01
CA THR A 2 5.92 -25.94 37.94
C THR A 2 7.44 -26.12 37.82
N VAL A 3 8.17 -26.05 38.95
CA VAL A 3 9.62 -26.29 38.98
C VAL A 3 9.95 -27.71 38.53
N ALA A 4 9.20 -28.71 38.99
CA ALA A 4 9.39 -30.10 38.59
C ALA A 4 9.16 -30.31 37.08
N ALA A 5 8.14 -29.68 36.49
CA ALA A 5 7.89 -29.74 35.05
C ALA A 5 9.03 -29.10 34.24
N ALA A 6 9.57 -27.97 34.69
CA ALA A 6 10.73 -27.31 34.08
C ALA A 6 12.00 -28.18 34.19
N VAL A 7 12.23 -28.82 35.34
CA VAL A 7 13.34 -29.75 35.57
C VAL A 7 13.21 -30.98 34.67
N VAL A 8 12.04 -31.61 34.61
CA VAL A 8 11.77 -32.76 33.73
C VAL A 8 11.98 -32.42 32.25
N TYR A 9 11.69 -31.17 31.85
CA TYR A 9 11.90 -30.71 30.48
C TYR A 9 13.38 -30.71 30.07
N SER A 10 14.28 -30.24 30.94
CA SER A 10 15.67 -29.92 30.56
C SER A 10 16.76 -30.75 31.24
N ALA A 11 16.48 -31.37 32.39
CA ALA A 11 17.48 -32.07 33.20
C ALA A 11 17.47 -33.59 32.95
N PRO A 12 18.65 -34.24 32.96
CA PRO A 12 18.76 -35.70 33.01
C PRO A 12 18.11 -36.28 34.28
N PRO A 13 17.62 -37.53 34.27
CA PRO A 13 17.65 -38.49 33.15
C PRO A 13 16.45 -38.39 32.19
N VAL A 14 15.44 -37.55 32.49
CA VAL A 14 14.18 -37.56 31.73
C VAL A 14 14.27 -36.72 30.46
N ARG A 15 14.76 -35.47 30.57
CA ARG A 15 15.05 -34.53 29.47
C ARG A 15 14.03 -34.60 28.32
N THR A 16 12.76 -34.35 28.63
CA THR A 16 11.66 -34.56 27.66
C THR A 16 11.75 -33.68 26.43
N ARG A 17 12.53 -32.59 26.45
CA ARG A 17 12.84 -31.78 25.26
C ARG A 17 13.45 -32.60 24.12
N GLU A 18 14.14 -33.70 24.42
CA GLU A 18 14.77 -34.58 23.43
C GLU A 18 13.88 -35.78 23.05
N ARG A 19 12.68 -35.87 23.62
CA ARG A 19 11.73 -36.97 23.37
C ARG A 19 10.57 -36.46 22.52
N PRO A 20 10.44 -36.92 21.26
CA PRO A 20 9.33 -36.52 20.39
C PRO A 20 7.96 -36.69 21.06
N ILE A 21 7.04 -35.78 20.76
CA ILE A 21 5.68 -35.62 21.30
C ILE A 21 5.67 -35.17 22.77
N LEU A 22 6.54 -35.75 23.62
CA LEU A 22 6.68 -35.35 25.02
C LEU A 22 7.26 -33.92 25.14
N ASP A 23 8.11 -33.52 24.21
CA ASP A 23 8.65 -32.15 24.09
C ASP A 23 7.52 -31.12 23.93
N LEU A 24 6.48 -31.40 23.14
CA LEU A 24 5.33 -30.51 22.95
C LEU A 24 4.52 -30.36 24.24
N ALA A 25 4.19 -31.48 24.90
CA ALA A 25 3.35 -31.49 26.09
C ALA A 25 4.03 -30.83 27.29
N THR A 26 5.26 -31.24 27.60
CA THR A 26 6.06 -30.63 28.68
C THR A 26 6.48 -29.19 28.33
N GLY A 27 6.61 -28.92 27.04
CA GLY A 27 6.77 -27.59 26.45
C GLY A 27 5.58 -26.64 26.67
N ALA A 28 4.38 -27.18 26.82
CA ALA A 28 3.19 -26.37 27.07
C ALA A 28 2.90 -26.22 28.57
N LEU A 29 3.19 -27.25 29.37
CA LEU A 29 2.91 -27.27 30.81
C LEU A 29 3.59 -26.12 31.57
N HIS A 30 4.80 -25.71 31.17
CA HIS A 30 5.49 -24.61 31.83
C HIS A 30 4.84 -23.23 31.61
N LEU A 31 3.97 -23.09 30.61
CA LEU A 31 3.16 -21.89 30.38
C LEU A 31 1.82 -21.95 31.12
N VAL A 32 1.21 -23.13 31.19
CA VAL A 32 -0.15 -23.31 31.78
C VAL A 32 -0.10 -23.44 33.30
N LEU A 33 0.87 -24.16 33.85
CA LEU A 33 0.97 -24.40 35.30
C LEU A 33 1.07 -23.10 36.14
N PRO A 34 1.84 -22.06 35.73
CA PRO A 34 1.81 -20.78 36.43
C PRO A 34 0.40 -20.16 36.53
N ALA A 35 -0.42 -20.26 35.48
CA ALA A 35 -1.79 -19.77 35.50
C ALA A 35 -2.67 -20.58 36.47
N VAL A 36 -2.54 -21.91 36.46
CA VAL A 36 -3.22 -22.78 37.43
C VAL A 36 -2.82 -22.45 38.86
N CYS A 37 -1.51 -22.30 39.12
CA CYS A 37 -1.00 -21.92 40.43
C CYS A 37 -1.54 -20.56 40.87
N GLY A 38 -1.58 -19.57 39.98
CA GLY A 38 -2.12 -18.24 40.27
C GLY A 38 -3.60 -18.31 40.72
N LEU A 39 -4.43 -19.07 40.00
CA LEU A 39 -5.84 -19.25 40.33
C LEU A 39 -6.04 -19.94 41.68
N VAL A 40 -5.28 -21.01 41.94
CA VAL A 40 -5.36 -21.73 43.23
C VAL A 40 -4.89 -20.84 44.38
N VAL A 41 -3.81 -20.08 44.21
CA VAL A 41 -3.30 -19.13 45.21
C VAL A 41 -4.30 -17.99 45.46
N SER A 42 -5.08 -17.58 44.47
CA SER A 42 -6.18 -16.62 44.65
C SER A 42 -7.41 -17.18 45.37
N GLY A 43 -7.37 -18.45 45.81
CA GLY A 43 -8.45 -19.09 46.57
C GLY A 43 -9.47 -19.86 45.73
N VAL A 44 -9.24 -20.04 44.42
CA VAL A 44 -10.13 -20.85 43.57
C VAL A 44 -9.84 -22.34 43.82
N PRO A 45 -10.82 -23.14 44.27
CA PRO A 45 -10.59 -24.57 44.48
C PRO A 45 -10.35 -25.27 43.14
N VAL A 46 -9.55 -26.34 43.15
CA VAL A 46 -9.17 -27.10 41.94
C VAL A 46 -10.39 -27.60 41.16
N SER A 47 -11.46 -27.97 41.86
CA SER A 47 -12.73 -28.40 41.27
C SER A 47 -13.49 -27.29 40.52
N ALA A 48 -13.24 -26.02 40.84
CA ALA A 48 -13.88 -24.86 40.23
C ALA A 48 -12.99 -24.14 39.20
N LEU A 49 -11.82 -24.70 38.87
CA LEU A 49 -10.98 -24.15 37.81
C LEU A 49 -11.71 -24.18 36.46
N ALA A 50 -11.49 -23.16 35.63
CA ALA A 50 -12.00 -23.09 34.27
C ALA A 50 -11.26 -24.07 33.34
N TRP A 51 -11.43 -25.38 33.57
CA TRP A 51 -10.76 -26.46 32.87
C TRP A 51 -10.85 -26.35 31.33
N PRO A 52 -11.99 -25.99 30.71
CA PRO A 52 -12.04 -25.79 29.26
C PRO A 52 -11.03 -24.74 28.77
N LEU A 53 -10.88 -23.61 29.48
CA LEU A 53 -9.94 -22.55 29.11
C LEU A 53 -8.49 -22.94 29.39
N LEU A 54 -8.22 -23.64 30.50
CA LEU A 54 -6.87 -24.13 30.81
C LEU A 54 -6.41 -25.18 29.81
N LEU A 55 -7.30 -26.08 29.38
CA LEU A 55 -7.04 -27.06 28.34
C LEU A 55 -6.92 -26.41 26.95
N ALA A 56 -7.71 -25.36 26.68
CA ALA A 56 -7.55 -24.56 25.46
C ALA A 56 -6.18 -23.87 25.42
N PHE A 57 -5.73 -23.29 26.54
CA PHE A 57 -4.42 -22.67 26.64
C PHE A 57 -3.29 -23.69 26.45
N LEU A 58 -3.44 -24.89 27.04
CA LEU A 58 -2.51 -26.00 26.82
C LEU A 58 -2.45 -26.41 25.34
N ALA A 59 -3.60 -26.60 24.69
CA ALA A 59 -3.67 -26.98 23.28
C ALA A 59 -3.06 -25.92 22.37
N TRP A 60 -3.33 -24.63 22.63
CA TRP A 60 -2.73 -23.52 21.90
C TRP A 60 -1.21 -23.44 22.09
N ALA A 61 -0.72 -23.65 23.32
CA ALA A 61 0.71 -23.65 23.63
C ALA A 61 1.43 -24.83 22.95
N MET A 62 0.83 -26.03 22.96
CA MET A 62 1.36 -27.19 22.23
C MET A 62 1.41 -26.93 20.72
N ALA A 63 0.35 -26.35 20.15
CA ALA A 63 0.30 -26.01 18.72
C ALA A 63 1.36 -24.97 18.33
N SER A 64 1.53 -23.94 19.16
CA SER A 64 2.55 -22.91 18.96
C SER A 64 3.96 -23.49 19.05
N HIS A 65 4.20 -24.41 19.99
CA HIS A 65 5.48 -25.10 20.12
C HIS A 65 5.77 -26.00 18.90
N ALA A 66 4.76 -26.73 18.41
CA ALA A 66 4.87 -27.54 17.20
C ALA A 66 5.21 -26.68 15.97
N LEU A 67 4.56 -25.52 15.80
CA LEU A 67 4.85 -24.58 14.71
C LEU A 67 6.29 -24.05 14.80
N ALA A 68 6.75 -23.66 15.99
CA ALA A 68 8.11 -23.20 16.25
C ALA A 68 9.17 -24.29 16.04
N ALA A 69 8.82 -25.57 16.26
CA ALA A 69 9.71 -26.70 16.01
C ALA A 69 9.96 -26.89 14.50
N VAL A 70 8.92 -26.76 13.66
CA VAL A 70 9.08 -26.86 12.19
C VAL A 70 9.96 -25.73 11.64
N GLN A 71 9.88 -24.53 12.20
CA GLN A 71 10.75 -23.42 11.80
C GLN A 71 12.25 -23.72 12.02
N ARG A 72 12.58 -24.47 13.08
CA ARG A 72 13.96 -24.77 13.50
C ARG A 72 14.52 -26.07 12.93
N LEU A 73 13.72 -26.79 12.14
CA LEU A 73 14.04 -28.12 11.62
C LEU A 73 15.47 -28.24 11.03
N ALA A 74 15.88 -27.27 10.20
CA ALA A 74 17.22 -27.29 9.58
C ALA A 74 18.36 -27.09 10.61
N ALA A 75 18.14 -26.22 11.60
CA ALA A 75 19.12 -25.98 12.66
C ALA A 75 19.19 -27.16 13.64
N ASP A 76 18.05 -27.74 14.00
CA ASP A 76 17.97 -28.90 14.90
C ASP A 76 18.63 -30.15 14.26
N ARG A 77 18.47 -30.34 12.94
CA ARG A 77 19.20 -31.39 12.18
C ARG A 77 20.70 -31.15 12.15
N ALA A 78 21.14 -29.91 11.98
CA ALA A 78 22.56 -29.57 11.97
C ALA A 78 23.22 -29.75 13.35
N ALA A 79 22.43 -29.76 14.43
CA ALA A 79 22.88 -29.90 15.80
C ALA A 79 22.64 -31.31 16.39
N ASP A 80 22.28 -32.30 15.56
CA ASP A 80 21.90 -33.67 15.97
C ASP A 80 20.87 -33.71 17.13
N SER A 81 19.95 -32.75 17.16
CA SER A 81 18.92 -32.65 18.20
C SER A 81 17.64 -33.39 17.80
N THR A 82 17.16 -34.27 18.69
CA THR A 82 15.89 -34.98 18.53
C THR A 82 14.73 -34.12 19.05
N SER A 83 13.79 -33.78 18.17
CA SER A 83 12.56 -33.04 18.48
C SER A 83 11.38 -33.66 17.75
N SER A 84 10.15 -33.29 18.13
CA SER A 84 8.94 -33.70 17.39
C SER A 84 9.04 -33.43 15.89
N ALA A 85 9.60 -32.27 15.52
CA ALA A 85 9.71 -31.88 14.13
C ALA A 85 10.78 -32.71 13.40
N THR A 86 11.94 -32.98 14.01
CA THR A 86 12.98 -33.80 13.37
C THR A 86 12.57 -35.27 13.25
N ALA A 87 11.78 -35.79 14.19
CA ALA A 87 11.28 -37.17 14.16
C ALA A 87 10.08 -37.38 13.21
N LEU A 88 9.10 -36.47 13.21
CA LEU A 88 7.85 -36.62 12.44
C LEU A 88 7.89 -35.90 11.08
N GLY A 89 8.81 -34.95 10.90
CA GLY A 89 8.87 -34.09 9.74
C GLY A 89 7.90 -32.89 9.78
N ALA A 90 8.06 -31.98 8.83
CA ALA A 90 7.36 -30.69 8.81
C ALA A 90 5.82 -30.81 8.68
N ARG A 91 5.33 -31.64 7.76
CA ARG A 91 3.88 -31.74 7.48
C ARG A 91 3.09 -32.42 8.61
N PRO A 92 3.52 -33.57 9.16
CA PRO A 92 2.79 -34.17 10.29
C PRO A 92 2.81 -33.27 11.53
N THR A 93 3.94 -32.60 11.80
CA THR A 93 4.05 -31.63 12.90
C THR A 93 3.13 -30.41 12.70
N ALA A 94 2.98 -29.92 11.46
CA ALA A 94 1.99 -28.90 11.13
C ALA A 94 0.54 -29.40 11.30
N GLY A 95 0.27 -30.67 10.99
CA GLY A 95 -1.02 -31.31 11.28
C GLY A 95 -1.36 -31.32 12.77
N ILE A 96 -0.38 -31.64 13.63
CA ILE A 96 -0.53 -31.57 15.09
C ILE A 96 -0.82 -30.13 15.53
N ALA A 97 -0.12 -29.14 14.97
CA ALA A 97 -0.37 -27.73 15.27
C ALA A 97 -1.79 -27.30 14.85
N LEU A 98 -2.26 -27.74 13.68
CA LEU A 98 -3.62 -27.46 13.20
C LEU A 98 -4.68 -28.01 14.15
N LEU A 99 -4.53 -29.27 14.57
CA LEU A 99 -5.45 -29.91 15.52
C LEU A 99 -5.41 -29.23 16.89
N GLY A 100 -4.24 -28.84 17.38
CA GLY A 100 -4.11 -28.13 18.65
C GLY A 100 -4.77 -26.75 18.63
N TYR A 101 -4.61 -25.97 17.56
CA TYR A 101 -5.31 -24.69 17.41
C TYR A 101 -6.83 -24.87 17.26
N LEU A 102 -7.27 -25.91 16.55
CA LEU A 102 -8.70 -26.22 16.42
C LEU A 102 -9.30 -26.58 17.77
N LEU A 103 -8.61 -27.45 18.52
CA LEU A 103 -9.03 -27.84 19.86
C LEU A 103 -9.09 -26.63 20.80
N ALA A 104 -8.10 -25.74 20.75
CA ALA A 104 -8.11 -24.50 21.53
C ALA A 104 -9.33 -23.62 21.21
N ALA A 105 -9.65 -23.42 19.93
CA ALA A 105 -10.81 -22.65 19.52
C ALA A 105 -12.14 -23.29 19.98
N VAL A 106 -12.29 -24.60 19.78
CA VAL A 106 -13.50 -25.36 20.18
C VAL A 106 -13.69 -25.33 21.70
N LEU A 107 -12.65 -25.62 22.48
CA LEU A 107 -12.72 -25.60 23.95
C LEU A 107 -13.00 -24.19 24.49
N THR A 108 -12.48 -23.15 23.84
CA THR A 108 -12.79 -21.77 24.24
C THR A 108 -14.24 -21.40 23.94
N ALA A 109 -14.80 -21.89 22.83
CA ALA A 109 -16.19 -21.64 22.44
C ALA A 109 -17.22 -22.20 23.43
N THR A 110 -16.86 -23.25 24.20
CA THR A 110 -17.74 -23.81 25.24
C THR A 110 -17.84 -22.94 26.49
N SER A 111 -17.01 -21.90 26.62
CA SER A 111 -16.95 -21.02 27.80
C SER A 111 -17.93 -19.84 27.73
N GLY A 112 -19.12 -20.05 27.15
CA GLY A 112 -20.18 -19.04 27.01
C GLY A 112 -19.97 -18.05 25.87
N SER A 113 -20.78 -16.98 25.84
CA SER A 113 -20.83 -16.03 24.71
C SER A 113 -19.52 -15.26 24.47
N LEU A 114 -18.82 -14.87 25.54
CA LEU A 114 -17.48 -14.28 25.45
C LEU A 114 -16.44 -15.31 24.98
N GLY A 115 -16.62 -16.58 25.36
CA GLY A 115 -15.81 -17.70 24.87
C GLY A 115 -15.96 -17.91 23.36
N VAL A 116 -17.18 -17.80 22.82
CA VAL A 116 -17.42 -17.85 21.36
C VAL A 116 -16.67 -16.71 20.64
N LEU A 117 -16.72 -15.48 21.17
CA LEU A 117 -15.98 -14.35 20.59
C LEU A 117 -14.45 -14.56 20.67
N ALA A 118 -13.95 -15.13 21.76
CA ALA A 118 -12.53 -15.47 21.89
C ALA A 118 -12.13 -16.57 20.89
N ALA A 119 -12.99 -17.57 20.68
CA ALA A 119 -12.78 -18.65 19.72
C ALA A 119 -12.64 -18.16 18.28
N VAL A 120 -13.38 -17.11 17.88
CA VAL A 120 -13.22 -16.47 16.55
C VAL A 120 -11.81 -15.94 16.35
N GLY A 121 -11.25 -15.26 17.36
CA GLY A 121 -9.86 -14.78 17.31
C GLY A 121 -8.85 -15.94 17.28
N LEU A 122 -9.06 -16.97 18.09
CA LEU A 122 -8.21 -18.15 18.12
C LEU A 122 -8.26 -18.98 16.82
N ALA A 123 -9.40 -19.01 16.13
CA ALA A 123 -9.56 -19.72 14.87
C ALA A 123 -8.66 -19.15 13.76
N LEU A 124 -8.24 -17.88 13.85
CA LEU A 124 -7.29 -17.29 12.90
C LEU A 124 -5.93 -17.99 12.91
N TYR A 125 -5.52 -18.62 14.03
CA TYR A 125 -4.28 -19.39 14.10
C TYR A 125 -4.31 -20.64 13.21
N LEU A 126 -5.49 -21.13 12.81
CA LEU A 126 -5.63 -22.24 11.85
C LEU A 126 -5.02 -21.92 10.48
N LEU A 127 -4.87 -20.64 10.14
CA LEU A 127 -4.25 -20.21 8.89
C LEU A 127 -2.74 -20.48 8.85
N LEU A 128 -2.07 -20.60 10.01
CA LEU A 128 -0.61 -20.73 10.03
C LEU A 128 -0.14 -22.12 9.61
N PRO A 129 -0.68 -23.23 10.14
CA PRO A 129 -0.29 -24.56 9.71
C PRO A 129 -0.69 -24.87 8.26
N THR A 130 -1.79 -24.28 7.76
CA THR A 130 -2.22 -24.48 6.37
C THR A 130 -1.23 -23.92 5.35
N MET A 131 -0.47 -22.87 5.70
CA MET A 131 0.65 -22.39 4.87
C MET A 131 1.72 -23.47 4.66
N ILE A 132 1.99 -24.28 5.69
CA ILE A 132 2.99 -25.37 5.63
C ILE A 132 2.41 -26.58 4.90
N LEU A 133 1.16 -26.94 5.19
CA LEU A 133 0.48 -28.07 4.55
C LEU A 133 0.27 -27.83 3.05
N GLY A 134 0.01 -26.59 2.64
CA GLY A 134 -0.15 -26.18 1.24
C GLY A 134 1.17 -25.94 0.49
N ALA A 135 2.33 -26.10 1.14
CA ALA A 135 3.61 -25.88 0.49
C ALA A 135 3.87 -26.93 -0.64
N PRO A 136 4.38 -26.51 -1.82
CA PRO A 136 4.60 -27.41 -2.96
C PRO A 136 5.41 -28.66 -2.60
N GLY A 137 4.93 -29.84 -3.02
CA GLY A 137 5.60 -31.11 -2.76
C GLY A 137 6.90 -31.34 -3.54
N ALA A 138 7.08 -30.64 -4.66
CA ALA A 138 8.24 -30.80 -5.53
C ALA A 138 9.54 -30.22 -4.95
N ASP A 139 9.46 -29.29 -3.99
CA ASP A 139 10.63 -28.70 -3.34
C ASP A 139 10.71 -29.14 -1.86
N PRO A 140 11.71 -29.95 -1.48
CA PRO A 140 11.90 -30.44 -0.11
C PRO A 140 12.04 -29.32 0.93
N SER A 141 12.50 -28.14 0.54
CA SER A 141 12.72 -26.99 1.43
C SER A 141 11.53 -26.02 1.48
N ALA A 142 10.49 -26.23 0.66
CA ALA A 142 9.30 -25.39 0.65
C ALA A 142 8.52 -25.39 1.97
N PRO A 143 8.29 -26.53 2.66
CA PRO A 143 7.61 -26.53 3.96
C PRO A 143 8.36 -25.74 5.04
N GLU A 144 9.70 -25.76 5.03
CA GLU A 144 10.52 -24.98 5.97
C GLU A 144 10.45 -23.47 5.69
N ARG A 145 10.46 -23.07 4.41
CA ARG A 145 10.25 -21.66 4.02
C ARG A 145 8.85 -21.19 4.42
N ALA A 146 7.83 -22.00 4.17
CA ALA A 146 6.47 -21.72 4.58
C ALA A 146 6.35 -21.59 6.11
N ALA A 147 7.05 -22.44 6.87
CA ALA A 147 7.08 -22.36 8.33
C ALA A 147 7.72 -21.05 8.83
N ARG A 148 8.81 -20.57 8.19
CA ARG A 148 9.38 -19.25 8.51
C ARG A 148 8.41 -18.11 8.23
N GLN A 149 7.65 -18.18 7.14
CA GLN A 149 6.63 -17.17 6.83
C GLN A 149 5.47 -17.23 7.83
N ALA A 150 4.99 -18.43 8.15
CA ALA A 150 3.96 -18.67 9.15
C ALA A 150 4.39 -18.16 10.54
N TRP A 151 5.65 -18.30 10.91
CA TRP A 151 6.17 -17.74 12.17
C TRP A 151 6.21 -16.21 12.19
N HIS A 152 6.62 -15.57 11.09
CA HIS A 152 6.54 -14.11 11.01
C HIS A 152 5.09 -13.62 11.07
N ALA A 153 4.16 -14.32 10.42
CA ALA A 153 2.74 -14.04 10.50
C ALA A 153 2.18 -14.27 11.91
N PHE A 154 2.65 -15.31 12.62
CA PHE A 154 2.29 -15.61 14.01
C PHE A 154 2.55 -14.41 14.93
N LEU A 155 3.69 -13.71 14.80
CA LEU A 155 4.01 -12.55 15.63
C LEU A 155 3.00 -11.40 15.46
N GLY A 156 2.65 -11.08 14.21
CA GLY A 156 1.64 -10.05 13.92
C GLY A 156 0.24 -10.48 14.35
N LEU A 157 -0.11 -11.74 14.10
CA LEU A 157 -1.39 -12.31 14.51
C LEU A 157 -1.53 -12.34 16.04
N ASN A 158 -0.45 -12.63 16.78
CA ASN A 158 -0.47 -12.67 18.22
C ASN A 158 -0.69 -11.29 18.86
N LEU A 159 -0.21 -10.22 18.23
CA LEU A 159 -0.57 -8.85 18.64
C LEU A 159 -2.05 -8.55 18.40
N LEU A 160 -2.58 -8.93 17.23
CA LEU A 160 -3.99 -8.70 16.87
C LEU A 160 -4.94 -9.50 17.77
N VAL A 161 -4.71 -10.80 17.89
CA VAL A 161 -5.54 -11.69 18.72
C VAL A 161 -5.33 -11.39 20.20
N GLY A 162 -4.11 -11.04 20.62
CA GLY A 162 -3.84 -10.58 21.98
C GLY A 162 -4.61 -9.32 22.34
N LEU A 163 -4.66 -8.33 21.44
CA LEU A 163 -5.50 -7.15 21.59
C LEU A 163 -6.98 -7.53 21.69
N TRP A 164 -7.47 -8.39 20.80
CA TRP A 164 -8.86 -8.86 20.79
C TRP A 164 -9.25 -9.57 22.10
N LEU A 165 -8.44 -10.54 22.56
CA LEU A 165 -8.66 -11.25 23.81
C LEU A 165 -8.58 -10.30 25.02
N SER A 166 -7.66 -9.34 25.01
CA SER A 166 -7.57 -8.32 26.05
C SER A 166 -8.84 -7.47 26.11
N GLN A 167 -9.41 -7.07 24.97
CA GLN A 167 -10.69 -6.34 24.94
C GLN A 167 -11.85 -7.18 25.49
N ILE A 168 -11.87 -8.49 25.18
CA ILE A 168 -12.87 -9.42 25.74
C ILE A 168 -12.74 -9.50 27.27
N LEU A 169 -11.51 -9.60 27.80
CA LEU A 169 -11.26 -9.64 29.25
C LEU A 169 -11.62 -8.32 29.94
N LEU A 170 -11.25 -7.18 29.35
CA LEU A 170 -11.64 -5.87 29.86
C LEU A 170 -13.17 -5.70 29.89
N ARG A 171 -13.86 -6.22 28.88
CA ARG A 171 -15.33 -6.27 28.85
C ARG A 171 -15.89 -7.20 29.92
N HIS A 172 -15.30 -8.38 30.12
CA HIS A 172 -15.71 -9.35 31.14
C HIS A 172 -15.61 -8.74 32.55
N TRP A 173 -14.52 -8.04 32.85
CA TRP A 173 -14.32 -7.35 34.12
C TRP A 173 -14.97 -5.98 34.22
N SER A 174 -15.77 -5.59 33.21
CA SER A 174 -16.45 -4.28 33.16
C SER A 174 -15.50 -3.08 33.34
N VAL A 175 -14.21 -3.23 33.02
CA VAL A 175 -13.19 -2.17 33.13
C VAL A 175 -13.44 -1.11 32.05
N THR A 176 -13.80 -1.55 30.85
CA THR A 176 -14.25 -0.70 29.74
C THR A 176 -15.28 -1.46 28.92
N THR A 177 -16.45 -0.87 28.66
CA THR A 177 -17.40 -1.39 27.68
C THR A 177 -17.47 -0.41 26.52
N PHE A 178 -16.63 -0.61 25.49
CA PHE A 178 -16.88 0.06 24.22
C PHE A 178 -18.13 -0.56 23.59
N GLY A 179 -19.19 0.23 23.47
CA GLY A 179 -20.30 -0.12 22.60
C GLY A 179 -19.84 -0.11 21.14
N ALA A 180 -20.65 -0.69 20.25
CA ALA A 180 -20.41 -0.60 18.81
C ALA A 180 -20.26 0.87 18.34
N TRP A 181 -20.99 1.78 18.99
CA TRP A 181 -20.87 3.23 18.76
C TRP A 181 -19.51 3.79 19.15
N ASP A 182 -18.99 3.44 20.33
CA ASP A 182 -17.70 3.95 20.79
C ASP A 182 -16.56 3.46 19.90
N LEU A 183 -16.65 2.20 19.44
CA LEU A 183 -15.70 1.64 18.48
C LEU A 183 -15.76 2.36 17.12
N ALA A 184 -16.97 2.63 16.61
CA ALA A 184 -17.14 3.35 15.35
C ALA A 184 -16.59 4.78 15.43
N VAL A 185 -16.96 5.52 16.47
CA VAL A 185 -16.47 6.89 16.70
C VAL A 185 -14.96 6.91 16.85
N THR A 186 -14.41 6.07 17.74
CA THR A 186 -12.97 6.05 18.01
C THR A 186 -12.17 5.59 16.79
N GLY A 187 -12.62 4.54 16.10
CA GLY A 187 -11.95 4.00 14.91
C GLY A 187 -11.94 4.98 13.74
N ILE A 188 -13.08 5.60 13.43
CA ILE A 188 -13.19 6.59 12.35
C ILE A 188 -12.43 7.87 12.71
N THR A 189 -12.44 8.28 13.98
CA THR A 189 -11.63 9.42 14.45
C THR A 189 -10.13 9.12 14.30
N GLY A 190 -9.67 7.95 14.75
CA GLY A 190 -8.27 7.55 14.59
C GLY A 190 -7.84 7.52 13.12
N LEU A 191 -8.70 7.01 12.23
CA LEU A 191 -8.44 6.97 10.79
C LEU A 191 -8.40 8.37 10.15
N THR A 192 -9.31 9.26 10.52
CA THR A 192 -9.31 10.66 10.03
C THR A 192 -8.13 11.48 10.59
N VAL A 193 -7.72 11.23 11.83
CA VAL A 193 -6.48 11.78 12.39
C VAL A 193 -5.27 11.28 11.60
N LEU A 194 -5.21 9.99 11.26
CA LEU A 194 -4.15 9.46 10.42
C LEU A 194 -4.12 10.18 9.05
N VAL A 195 -5.27 10.38 8.41
CA VAL A 195 -5.38 11.16 7.17
C VAL A 195 -4.81 12.58 7.35
N LEU A 196 -5.20 13.29 8.41
CA LEU A 196 -4.69 14.64 8.72
C LEU A 196 -3.17 14.64 8.88
N LEU A 197 -2.63 13.65 9.61
CA LEU A 197 -1.19 13.48 9.80
C LEU A 197 -0.47 13.19 8.47
N GLN A 198 -1.03 12.34 7.61
CA GLN A 198 -0.46 12.01 6.30
C GLN A 198 -0.40 13.22 5.36
N VAL A 199 -1.49 14.01 5.29
CA VAL A 199 -1.54 15.24 4.49
C VAL A 199 -0.51 16.25 4.99
N THR A 200 -0.44 16.44 6.31
CA THR A 200 0.49 17.38 6.95
C THR A 200 1.94 16.94 6.77
N ALA A 201 2.24 15.66 7.04
CA ALA A 201 3.56 15.06 6.85
C ALA A 201 4.01 15.18 5.39
N THR A 202 3.12 14.95 4.43
CA THR A 202 3.42 15.16 3.01
C THR A 202 3.87 16.59 2.76
N ARG A 203 3.11 17.60 3.21
CA ARG A 203 3.51 18.99 3.02
C ARG A 203 4.86 19.31 3.67
N LEU A 204 5.10 18.87 4.90
CA LEU A 204 6.32 19.21 5.65
C LEU A 204 7.55 18.51 5.08
N LEU A 205 7.46 17.20 4.79
CA LEU A 205 8.61 16.36 4.45
C LEU A 205 8.95 16.37 2.96
N THR A 206 7.99 16.73 2.10
CA THR A 206 8.21 16.94 0.66
C THR A 206 8.36 18.43 0.30
N SER A 207 8.46 19.30 1.31
CA SER A 207 8.78 20.72 1.11
C SER A 207 10.18 20.89 0.51
N ARG A 208 10.38 22.00 -0.22
CA ARG A 208 11.63 22.30 -0.92
C ARG A 208 12.78 22.32 0.07
N ARG A 209 13.78 21.46 -0.14
CA ARG A 209 15.04 21.50 0.59
C ARG A 209 15.89 22.60 -0.01
N GLN A 210 16.10 23.66 0.74
CA GLN A 210 17.09 24.67 0.36
C GLN A 210 18.47 24.16 0.75
N ASP A 211 19.43 24.29 -0.16
CA ASP A 211 20.82 24.09 0.22
C ASP A 211 21.26 25.26 1.12
N ARG A 212 21.66 24.94 2.36
CA ARG A 212 22.28 25.93 3.27
C ARG A 212 23.79 26.02 3.07
N ARG A 213 24.39 25.14 2.26
CA ARG A 213 25.84 25.05 2.07
C ARG A 213 26.18 25.23 0.59
N GLY A 214 26.39 26.48 0.20
CA GLY A 214 27.31 26.82 -0.89
C GLY A 214 26.62 27.18 -2.20
N ALA A 215 26.30 28.46 -2.35
CA ALA A 215 26.42 29.15 -3.62
C ALA A 215 27.91 29.18 -4.02
N SER A 216 28.50 28.04 -4.40
CA SER A 216 29.86 27.97 -4.94
C SER A 216 30.19 26.55 -5.42
N SER A 217 29.75 26.19 -6.62
CA SER A 217 30.65 25.52 -7.55
C SER A 217 30.14 25.80 -8.96
N GLN A 218 31.03 26.23 -9.84
CA GLN A 218 30.82 26.30 -11.29
C GLN A 218 30.66 24.87 -11.84
N ARG A 219 29.61 24.15 -11.44
CA ARG A 219 29.24 22.89 -12.09
C ARG A 219 28.60 23.24 -13.42
N SER A 220 29.03 22.55 -14.47
CA SER A 220 28.36 22.55 -15.76
C SER A 220 26.88 22.25 -15.54
N VAL A 221 26.00 23.08 -16.10
CA VAL A 221 24.55 22.85 -16.08
C VAL A 221 24.31 21.48 -16.72
N GLU A 222 23.75 20.52 -15.96
CA GLU A 222 23.44 19.19 -16.49
C GLU A 222 22.47 19.34 -17.67
N THR A 223 22.78 18.72 -18.79
CA THR A 223 21.91 18.79 -19.98
C THR A 223 20.60 18.04 -19.69
N LEU A 224 19.47 18.50 -20.24
CA LEU A 224 18.15 17.93 -19.92
C LEU A 224 17.27 17.75 -21.15
N THR A 225 16.68 16.55 -21.28
CA THR A 225 15.63 16.25 -22.26
C THR A 225 14.28 16.09 -21.56
N ALA A 226 13.30 16.93 -21.89
CA ALA A 226 11.91 16.78 -21.51
C ALA A 226 11.18 15.85 -22.50
N VAL A 227 10.80 14.66 -22.05
CA VAL A 227 10.07 13.65 -22.82
C VAL A 227 8.57 13.78 -22.55
N VAL A 228 7.81 14.07 -23.61
CA VAL A 228 6.34 14.18 -23.57
C VAL A 228 5.72 13.02 -24.36
N ALA A 229 4.74 12.33 -23.76
CA ALA A 229 4.04 11.21 -24.37
C ALA A 229 2.50 11.35 -24.26
N GLY A 230 1.76 10.61 -25.08
CA GLY A 230 0.28 10.54 -25.01
C GLY A 230 -0.45 11.68 -25.71
N LEU A 231 -0.29 11.81 -27.02
CA LEU A 231 -0.61 13.02 -27.80
C LEU A 231 -2.09 13.18 -28.22
N ASN A 232 -3.03 12.55 -27.51
CA ASN A 232 -4.41 12.45 -27.97
C ASN A 232 -5.22 13.76 -27.90
N GLU A 233 -4.82 14.74 -27.09
CA GLU A 233 -5.49 16.05 -26.98
C GLU A 233 -4.57 17.21 -27.40
N SER A 234 -4.66 17.64 -28.67
CA SER A 234 -3.80 18.68 -29.28
C SER A 234 -3.79 20.01 -28.53
N SER A 235 -4.92 20.43 -27.95
CA SER A 235 -5.01 21.71 -27.21
C SER A 235 -4.20 21.69 -25.92
N ARG A 236 -4.22 20.57 -25.19
CA ARG A 236 -3.44 20.39 -23.95
C ARG A 236 -1.95 20.29 -24.25
N LEU A 237 -1.60 19.52 -25.28
CA LEU A 237 -0.23 19.39 -25.72
C LEU A 237 0.39 20.76 -26.03
N ARG A 238 -0.33 21.64 -26.74
CA ARG A 238 0.15 23.01 -27.00
C ARG A 238 0.46 23.80 -25.72
N ALA A 239 -0.40 23.71 -24.71
CA ALA A 239 -0.16 24.39 -23.43
C ALA A 239 1.06 23.82 -22.69
N THR A 240 1.21 22.49 -22.68
CA THR A 240 2.37 21.80 -22.11
C THR A 240 3.67 22.19 -22.81
N LEU A 241 3.69 22.19 -24.14
CA LEU A 241 4.88 22.56 -24.93
C LEU A 241 5.24 24.03 -24.76
N ALA A 242 4.26 24.94 -24.72
CA ALA A 242 4.49 26.34 -24.42
C ALA A 242 5.12 26.53 -23.03
N ALA A 243 4.63 25.80 -22.03
CA ALA A 243 5.17 25.83 -20.67
C ALA A 243 6.61 25.30 -20.60
N LEU A 244 6.93 24.24 -21.35
CA LEU A 244 8.28 23.70 -21.46
C LEU A 244 9.25 24.67 -22.14
N ARG A 245 8.83 25.37 -23.20
CA ARG A 245 9.65 26.41 -23.86
C ARG A 245 9.91 27.63 -22.98
N SER A 246 9.04 27.88 -22.00
CA SER A 246 9.19 29.01 -21.07
C SER A 246 10.11 28.74 -19.88
N GLN A 247 10.74 27.55 -19.80
CA GLN A 247 11.59 27.20 -18.67
C GLN A 247 12.85 28.06 -18.63
N THR A 248 13.17 28.54 -17.43
CA THR A 248 14.37 29.36 -17.12
C THR A 248 15.66 28.55 -17.03
N TYR A 249 15.62 27.25 -17.32
CA TYR A 249 16.78 26.36 -17.31
C TYR A 249 17.47 26.43 -18.67
N ALA A 250 18.80 26.58 -18.69
CA ALA A 250 19.53 27.02 -19.87
C ALA A 250 19.49 26.05 -21.07
N ASP A 251 19.31 24.75 -20.82
CA ASP A 251 19.36 23.73 -21.87
C ASP A 251 18.29 22.64 -21.66
N VAL A 252 17.06 22.95 -22.08
CA VAL A 252 15.93 22.00 -22.09
C VAL A 252 15.60 21.62 -23.53
N ARG A 253 16.09 20.46 -23.96
CA ARG A 253 15.63 19.79 -25.18
C ARG A 253 14.21 19.28 -24.95
N ILE A 254 13.30 19.51 -25.90
CA ILE A 254 11.95 18.94 -25.85
C ILE A 254 11.87 17.81 -26.87
N LEU A 255 11.45 16.63 -26.41
CA LEU A 255 11.23 15.45 -27.24
C LEU A 255 9.80 14.95 -27.04
N VAL A 256 8.98 15.10 -28.05
CA VAL A 256 7.62 14.57 -28.10
C VAL A 256 7.68 13.19 -28.75
N VAL A 257 7.15 12.18 -28.07
CA VAL A 257 7.13 10.80 -28.59
C VAL A 257 5.70 10.43 -28.96
N ASP A 258 5.48 10.17 -30.25
CA ASP A 258 4.20 9.71 -30.77
C ASP A 258 4.11 8.18 -30.71
N ASP A 259 3.14 7.66 -29.96
CA ASP A 259 2.88 6.24 -29.74
C ASP A 259 1.82 5.65 -30.68
N GLY A 260 1.62 6.28 -31.84
CA GLY A 260 0.59 5.92 -32.81
C GLY A 260 -0.74 6.63 -32.54
N SER A 261 -0.67 7.89 -32.12
CA SER A 261 -1.85 8.70 -31.83
C SER A 261 -2.71 8.92 -33.08
N THR A 262 -4.03 8.73 -32.95
CA THR A 262 -4.98 8.82 -34.07
C THR A 262 -5.57 10.22 -34.28
N GLY A 263 -5.05 11.22 -33.56
CA GLY A 263 -5.54 12.60 -33.57
C GLY A 263 -4.51 13.61 -34.10
N GLY A 264 -4.84 14.90 -34.08
CA GLY A 264 -3.94 15.99 -34.51
C GLY A 264 -2.80 16.31 -33.54
N GLY A 265 -2.41 15.37 -32.68
CA GLY A 265 -1.33 15.53 -31.70
C GLY A 265 0.05 15.74 -32.33
N PRO A 266 0.46 14.89 -33.29
CA PRO A 266 1.74 15.02 -33.98
C PRO A 266 1.88 16.35 -34.73
N SER A 267 0.84 16.78 -35.44
CA SER A 267 0.81 18.11 -36.10
C SER A 267 0.97 19.24 -35.08
N ALA A 268 0.26 19.19 -33.95
CA ALA A 268 0.40 20.20 -32.90
C ALA A 268 1.81 20.22 -32.27
N ALA A 269 2.50 19.08 -32.22
CA ALA A 269 3.89 19.00 -31.79
C ALA A 269 4.82 19.67 -32.81
N VAL A 270 4.70 19.31 -34.10
CA VAL A 270 5.50 19.90 -35.18
C VAL A 270 5.34 21.43 -35.22
N ASP A 271 4.11 21.93 -35.10
CA ASP A 271 3.84 23.38 -35.08
C ASP A 271 4.55 24.08 -33.90
N ALA A 272 4.69 23.38 -32.76
CA ALA A 272 5.19 23.98 -31.52
C ALA A 272 6.71 23.86 -31.34
N ILE A 273 7.33 22.78 -31.81
CA ILE A 273 8.76 22.48 -31.57
C ILE A 273 9.54 22.04 -32.82
N GLY A 274 8.92 22.01 -34.00
CA GLY A 274 9.52 21.52 -35.23
C GLY A 274 9.55 20.00 -35.34
N SER A 275 9.85 19.49 -36.53
CA SER A 275 9.90 18.05 -36.81
C SER A 275 11.00 17.31 -36.08
N GLU A 276 12.13 17.98 -35.79
CA GLU A 276 13.27 17.40 -35.06
C GLU A 276 12.94 17.07 -33.59
N GLY A 277 11.96 17.76 -33.01
CA GLY A 277 11.48 17.51 -31.66
C GLY A 277 10.43 16.39 -31.57
N LEU A 278 9.99 15.83 -32.70
CA LEU A 278 9.00 14.75 -32.76
C LEU A 278 9.66 13.43 -33.11
N LEU A 279 9.46 12.42 -32.27
CA LEU A 279 9.93 11.06 -32.47
C LEU A 279 8.74 10.11 -32.61
N ALA A 280 8.62 9.46 -33.76
CA ALA A 280 7.68 8.36 -33.93
C ALA A 280 8.22 7.12 -33.20
N ALA A 281 7.49 6.63 -32.19
CA ALA A 281 7.83 5.37 -31.55
C ALA A 281 7.48 4.20 -32.48
N PRO A 282 8.34 3.17 -32.58
CA PRO A 282 7.97 1.92 -33.25
C PRO A 282 6.77 1.27 -32.54
N PRO A 283 6.06 0.34 -33.18
CA PRO A 283 4.96 -0.38 -32.56
C PRO A 283 5.37 -1.00 -31.21
N ALA A 284 4.55 -0.80 -30.18
CA ALA A 284 4.83 -1.31 -28.85
C ALA A 284 4.87 -2.85 -28.86
N PRO A 285 5.93 -3.48 -28.31
CA PRO A 285 5.97 -4.94 -28.21
C PRO A 285 4.82 -5.49 -27.34
N PRO A 286 4.44 -6.77 -27.52
CA PRO A 286 3.39 -7.38 -26.70
C PRO A 286 3.65 -7.21 -25.20
N GLY A 287 2.62 -6.81 -24.47
CA GLY A 287 2.69 -6.60 -23.02
C GLY A 287 3.18 -5.22 -22.60
N TRP A 288 3.50 -4.30 -23.51
CA TRP A 288 3.76 -2.90 -23.19
C TRP A 288 2.48 -2.07 -23.15
N SER A 289 2.41 -1.11 -22.23
CA SER A 289 1.49 0.02 -22.38
C SER A 289 2.08 1.06 -23.34
N ALA A 290 1.23 1.69 -24.16
CA ALA A 290 1.65 2.69 -25.15
C ALA A 290 2.44 3.84 -24.50
N THR A 291 1.96 4.37 -23.38
CA THR A 291 2.63 5.45 -22.64
C THR A 291 3.98 5.03 -22.04
N ALA A 292 4.07 3.83 -21.44
CA ALA A 292 5.35 3.35 -20.90
C ALA A 292 6.36 3.10 -22.03
N TRP A 293 5.90 2.62 -23.18
CA TRP A 293 6.73 2.42 -24.36
C TRP A 293 7.26 3.75 -24.91
N ALA A 294 6.38 4.74 -25.09
CA ALA A 294 6.76 6.08 -25.54
C ALA A 294 7.83 6.71 -24.63
N ARG A 295 7.64 6.62 -23.31
CA ARG A 295 8.62 7.10 -22.33
C ARG A 295 9.91 6.31 -22.38
N HIS A 296 9.84 5.00 -22.59
CA HIS A 296 11.03 4.16 -22.76
C HIS A 296 11.86 4.57 -23.97
N ILE A 297 11.22 4.73 -25.12
CA ILE A 297 11.85 5.18 -26.37
C ILE A 297 12.43 6.58 -26.20
N GLY A 298 11.65 7.53 -25.66
CA GLY A 298 12.12 8.89 -25.44
C GLY A 298 13.34 8.98 -24.53
N ALA A 299 13.39 8.18 -23.46
CA ALA A 299 14.54 8.15 -22.57
C ALA A 299 15.81 7.55 -23.21
N HIS A 300 15.66 6.58 -24.12
CA HIS A 300 16.80 6.02 -24.86
C HIS A 300 17.31 6.99 -25.93
N ALA A 301 16.39 7.69 -26.60
CA ALA A 301 16.71 8.70 -27.61
C ALA A 301 17.24 10.02 -27.04
N ALA A 302 17.03 10.29 -25.76
CA ALA A 302 17.66 11.41 -25.08
C ALA A 302 19.19 11.23 -25.05
N GLU A 303 19.95 12.29 -25.33
CA GLU A 303 21.42 12.29 -25.30
C GLU A 303 21.99 13.05 -24.10
N THR A 304 21.10 13.49 -23.22
CA THR A 304 21.39 14.39 -22.10
C THR A 304 21.55 13.65 -20.78
N ASP A 305 22.18 14.30 -19.79
CA ASP A 305 22.44 13.74 -18.46
C ASP A 305 21.14 13.43 -17.69
N LEU A 306 20.15 14.32 -17.83
CA LEU A 306 18.85 14.22 -17.19
C LEU A 306 17.74 13.96 -18.21
N VAL A 307 16.74 13.18 -17.79
CA VAL A 307 15.48 12.99 -18.52
C VAL A 307 14.34 13.41 -17.62
N MET A 308 13.49 14.31 -18.12
CA MET A 308 12.28 14.75 -17.44
C MET A 308 11.04 14.23 -18.17
N PHE A 309 10.30 13.31 -17.57
CA PHE A 309 9.01 12.87 -18.10
C PHE A 309 7.92 13.86 -17.70
N VAL A 310 7.15 14.32 -18.68
CA VAL A 310 6.03 15.25 -18.48
C VAL A 310 4.82 14.75 -19.26
N ASP A 311 3.67 14.65 -18.62
CA ASP A 311 2.43 14.28 -19.32
C ASP A 311 1.98 15.40 -20.27
N ALA A 312 1.36 15.03 -21.40
CA ALA A 312 0.90 15.98 -22.41
C ALA A 312 -0.17 16.99 -21.91
N ASP A 313 -0.72 16.79 -20.71
CA ASP A 313 -1.69 17.65 -20.03
C ASP A 313 -1.17 18.30 -18.74
N THR A 314 0.15 18.42 -18.61
CA THR A 314 0.82 19.04 -17.47
C THR A 314 1.46 20.38 -17.83
N VAL A 315 0.97 21.46 -17.23
CA VAL A 315 1.47 22.83 -17.42
C VAL A 315 2.43 23.19 -16.28
N LEU A 316 3.64 23.61 -16.63
CA LEU A 316 4.72 23.94 -15.69
C LEU A 316 4.88 25.46 -15.53
N ALA A 317 5.20 25.92 -14.31
CA ALA A 317 5.70 27.27 -14.09
C ALA A 317 7.11 27.44 -14.71
N PRO A 318 7.53 28.66 -15.14
CA PRO A 318 8.83 28.89 -15.79
C PRO A 318 10.07 28.46 -14.97
N VAL A 319 9.95 28.39 -13.64
CA VAL A 319 11.06 28.05 -12.74
C VAL A 319 11.15 26.56 -12.40
N THR A 320 10.21 25.74 -12.87
CA THR A 320 10.00 24.37 -12.40
C THR A 320 11.19 23.48 -12.66
N THR A 321 11.70 23.42 -13.89
CA THR A 321 12.84 22.56 -14.24
C THR A 321 14.06 22.87 -13.38
N ARG A 322 14.44 24.16 -13.29
CA ARG A 322 15.57 24.61 -12.46
C ARG A 322 15.43 24.17 -11.00
N LEU A 323 14.21 24.29 -10.43
CA LEU A 323 13.97 23.90 -9.05
C LEU A 323 13.99 22.38 -8.85
N LEU A 324 13.46 21.60 -9.79
CA LEU A 324 13.52 20.14 -9.72
C LEU A 324 14.96 19.62 -9.80
N VAL A 325 15.78 20.18 -10.71
CA VAL A 325 17.20 19.84 -10.81
C VAL A 325 17.91 20.13 -9.48
N ALA A 326 17.72 21.34 -8.92
CA ALA A 326 18.30 21.69 -7.62
C ALA A 326 17.84 20.74 -6.49
N GLN A 327 16.56 20.33 -6.47
CA GLN A 327 16.07 19.36 -5.48
C GLN A 327 16.67 17.96 -5.67
N LEU A 328 16.85 17.53 -6.92
CA LEU A 328 17.46 16.25 -7.26
C LEU A 328 18.91 16.21 -6.77
N GLU A 329 19.66 17.30 -6.97
CA GLU A 329 21.04 17.43 -6.49
C GLU A 329 21.15 17.48 -4.96
N VAL A 330 20.39 18.38 -4.30
CA VAL A 330 20.40 18.53 -2.84
C VAL A 330 19.99 17.23 -2.15
N GLY A 331 18.98 16.56 -2.68
CA GLY A 331 18.54 15.26 -2.19
C GLY A 331 19.49 14.11 -2.54
N ARG A 332 20.40 14.32 -3.50
CA ARG A 332 21.18 13.28 -4.20
C ARG A 332 20.28 12.12 -4.64
N PHE A 333 19.19 12.47 -5.30
CA PHE A 333 18.25 11.51 -5.85
C PHE A 333 18.68 11.10 -7.26
N ASP A 334 18.34 9.87 -7.62
CA ASP A 334 18.46 9.35 -8.98
C ASP A 334 17.12 9.45 -9.73
N LEU A 335 16.01 9.43 -8.98
CA LEU A 335 14.65 9.71 -9.44
C LEU A 335 13.99 10.69 -8.48
N LEU A 336 13.47 11.79 -9.00
CA LEU A 336 12.68 12.78 -8.26
C LEU A 336 11.30 12.91 -8.91
N SER A 337 10.25 12.63 -8.14
CA SER A 337 8.87 12.87 -8.59
C SER A 337 8.34 14.20 -8.06
N GLY A 338 7.84 15.04 -8.97
CA GLY A 338 7.14 16.28 -8.64
C GLY A 338 5.64 16.06 -8.59
N ILE A 339 5.03 16.22 -7.42
CA ILE A 339 3.59 16.00 -7.27
C ILE A 339 2.86 17.29 -7.64
N SER A 340 2.34 17.34 -8.87
CA SER A 340 1.57 18.47 -9.40
C SER A 340 0.21 18.60 -8.70
N ARG A 341 -0.37 19.80 -8.75
CA ARG A 341 -1.78 20.01 -8.37
C ARG A 341 -2.70 19.57 -9.50
N ASP A 342 -3.94 19.23 -9.15
CA ASP A 342 -4.97 18.93 -10.14
C ASP A 342 -5.62 20.22 -10.68
N ALA A 343 -5.80 20.29 -12.00
CA ALA A 343 -6.57 21.36 -12.66
C ALA A 343 -8.08 21.11 -12.51
N LEU A 344 -8.81 22.13 -12.04
CA LEU A 344 -10.25 22.03 -11.71
C LEU A 344 -11.11 23.13 -12.39
N PRO A 345 -11.07 23.30 -13.72
CA PRO A 345 -11.70 24.45 -14.38
C PRO A 345 -13.24 24.42 -14.27
N THR A 346 -13.87 23.25 -14.29
CA THR A 346 -15.35 23.12 -14.21
C THR A 346 -15.86 22.82 -12.80
N VAL A 347 -17.15 23.08 -12.57
CA VAL A 347 -17.83 22.68 -11.32
C VAL A 347 -17.80 21.17 -11.13
N GLY A 348 -18.03 20.40 -12.21
CA GLY A 348 -17.98 18.94 -12.15
C GLY A 348 -16.61 18.41 -11.75
N GLU A 349 -15.52 19.01 -12.25
CA GLU A 349 -14.17 18.63 -11.84
C GLU A 349 -13.89 19.03 -10.39
N ARG A 350 -14.25 20.25 -9.96
CA ARG A 350 -14.16 20.68 -8.55
C ARG A 350 -14.90 19.74 -7.60
N ALA A 351 -15.98 19.12 -8.05
CA ALA A 351 -16.79 18.22 -7.24
C ALA A 351 -16.29 16.77 -7.22
N THR A 352 -15.44 16.35 -8.15
CA THR A 352 -15.12 14.91 -8.35
C THR A 352 -13.62 14.60 -8.35
N VAL A 353 -12.79 15.43 -8.95
CA VAL A 353 -11.33 15.23 -9.05
C VAL A 353 -10.62 15.23 -7.69
N PRO A 354 -11.04 16.00 -6.64
CA PRO A 354 -10.32 16.01 -5.37
C PRO A 354 -10.15 14.64 -4.70
N GLY A 355 -10.94 13.62 -5.08
CA GLY A 355 -10.75 12.25 -4.63
C GLY A 355 -9.33 11.72 -4.89
N PHE A 356 -8.70 12.10 -6.01
CA PHE A 356 -7.34 11.63 -6.31
C PHE A 356 -6.35 12.14 -5.27
N ALA A 357 -6.51 13.39 -4.84
CA ALA A 357 -5.74 13.98 -3.76
C ALA A 357 -6.06 13.33 -2.40
N LEU A 358 -7.32 12.96 -2.13
CA LEU A 358 -7.70 12.26 -0.90
C LEU A 358 -6.96 10.93 -0.74
N LEU A 359 -6.98 10.09 -1.78
CA LEU A 359 -6.29 8.81 -1.76
C LEU A 359 -4.76 9.00 -1.68
N ARG A 360 -4.21 9.87 -2.55
CA ARG A 360 -2.77 10.09 -2.69
C ARG A 360 -2.14 10.69 -1.43
N PHE A 361 -2.79 11.66 -0.78
CA PHE A 361 -2.22 12.38 0.37
C PHE A 361 -2.78 11.93 1.71
N GLY A 362 -3.97 11.34 1.73
CA GLY A 362 -4.62 10.87 2.96
C GLY A 362 -4.29 9.44 3.32
N LEU A 363 -4.09 8.55 2.33
CA LEU A 363 -3.91 7.11 2.57
C LEU A 363 -2.57 6.56 2.09
N ALA A 364 -1.92 7.19 1.10
CA ALA A 364 -0.58 6.78 0.67
C ALA A 364 0.52 7.59 1.39
N PRO A 365 1.57 6.93 1.93
CA PRO A 365 2.65 7.61 2.65
C PRO A 365 3.67 8.22 1.66
N VAL A 366 3.23 9.19 0.83
CA VAL A 366 4.05 9.76 -0.25
C VAL A 366 5.32 10.46 0.26
N TRP A 367 5.27 11.02 1.47
CA TRP A 367 6.43 11.59 2.17
C TRP A 367 7.53 10.57 2.47
N TRP A 368 7.20 9.27 2.50
CA TRP A 368 8.15 8.23 2.85
C TRP A 368 9.36 8.25 1.93
N SER A 369 9.15 8.40 0.62
CA SER A 369 10.23 8.45 -0.36
C SER A 369 11.15 9.65 -0.15
N ALA A 370 10.60 10.82 0.16
CA ALA A 370 11.41 12.00 0.50
C ALA A 370 12.28 11.79 1.74
N LEU A 371 11.79 11.08 2.76
CA LEU A 371 12.50 10.87 4.02
C LEU A 371 13.53 9.74 3.95
N THR A 372 13.21 8.64 3.29
CA THR A 372 14.01 7.39 3.31
C THR A 372 14.76 7.11 2.02
N ALA A 373 14.71 8.04 1.06
CA ALA A 373 15.19 7.83 -0.31
C ALA A 373 14.53 6.61 -0.99
N GLY A 374 13.28 6.33 -0.63
CA GLY A 374 12.47 5.23 -1.18
C GLY A 374 12.62 3.87 -0.48
N ARG A 375 13.34 3.76 0.65
CA ARG A 375 13.58 2.48 1.34
C ARG A 375 12.60 2.26 2.50
N PRO A 376 11.99 1.07 2.66
CA PRO A 376 12.08 -0.10 1.80
C PRO A 376 11.35 0.09 0.47
N ALA A 377 11.82 -0.59 -0.57
CA ALA A 377 11.39 -0.35 -1.95
C ALA A 377 9.88 -0.42 -2.17
N PHE A 378 9.12 -1.27 -1.44
CA PHE A 378 7.66 -1.36 -1.63
C PHE A 378 6.89 -0.07 -1.29
N LEU A 379 7.50 0.83 -0.49
CA LEU A 379 6.99 2.17 -0.15
C LEU A 379 7.54 3.28 -1.06
N ALA A 380 8.42 2.95 -2.01
CA ALA A 380 8.86 3.92 -3.01
C ALA A 380 7.67 4.39 -3.86
N PHE A 381 7.61 5.69 -4.13
CA PHE A 381 6.49 6.34 -4.80
C PHE A 381 6.98 7.35 -5.84
N ALA A 382 6.31 7.37 -6.99
CA ALA A 382 6.36 8.46 -7.97
C ALA A 382 4.99 8.62 -8.62
N GLY A 383 4.63 9.85 -8.96
CA GLY A 383 3.47 10.18 -9.80
C GLY A 383 3.92 10.44 -11.23
N GLY A 384 3.09 10.03 -12.20
CA GLY A 384 3.45 10.04 -13.61
C GLY A 384 3.47 11.38 -14.31
N SER A 385 2.81 12.40 -13.76
CA SER A 385 2.68 13.70 -14.44
C SER A 385 3.99 14.45 -14.60
N LEU A 386 4.93 14.26 -13.66
CA LEU A 386 6.20 14.96 -13.62
C LEU A 386 7.26 14.15 -12.85
N MET A 387 8.23 13.62 -13.58
CA MET A 387 9.37 12.88 -13.02
C MET A 387 10.67 13.36 -13.64
N LEU A 388 11.70 13.55 -12.83
CA LEU A 388 13.06 13.86 -13.25
C LEU A 388 13.99 12.71 -12.85
N VAL A 389 14.73 12.16 -13.80
CA VAL A 389 15.65 11.03 -13.56
C VAL A 389 17.04 11.34 -14.09
N ARG A 390 18.05 10.77 -13.43
CA ARG A 390 19.39 10.62 -14.03
C ARG A 390 19.30 9.56 -15.13
N ARG A 391 19.68 9.93 -16.36
CA ARG A 391 19.56 9.03 -17.51
C ARG A 391 20.33 7.73 -17.30
N GLU A 392 21.57 7.83 -16.82
CA GLU A 392 22.41 6.66 -16.51
C GLU A 392 21.71 5.71 -15.53
N ALA A 393 21.16 6.23 -14.44
CA ALA A 393 20.45 5.42 -13.45
C ALA A 393 19.18 4.79 -14.03
N TYR A 394 18.42 5.53 -14.86
CA TYR A 394 17.24 5.03 -15.55
C TYR A 394 17.60 3.84 -16.47
N LEU A 395 18.66 3.96 -17.27
CA LEU A 395 19.11 2.89 -18.15
C LEU A 395 19.63 1.69 -17.35
N ALA A 396 20.40 1.92 -16.29
CA ALA A 396 20.98 0.87 -15.45
C ALA A 396 19.93 -0.01 -14.76
N VAL A 397 18.75 0.54 -14.45
CA VAL A 397 17.64 -0.24 -13.84
C VAL A 397 16.66 -0.81 -14.86
N GLY A 398 16.93 -0.63 -16.17
CA GLY A 398 16.06 -1.06 -17.27
C GLY A 398 14.87 -0.13 -17.54
N GLY A 399 14.75 0.98 -16.81
CA GLY A 399 13.69 1.97 -16.99
C GLY A 399 12.29 1.37 -16.94
N HIS A 400 11.42 1.81 -17.85
CA HIS A 400 10.07 1.27 -17.98
C HIS A 400 10.01 -0.19 -18.49
N ALA A 401 11.11 -0.74 -19.04
CA ALA A 401 11.15 -2.15 -19.44
C ALA A 401 11.21 -3.12 -18.25
N ALA A 402 11.49 -2.62 -17.04
CA ALA A 402 11.43 -3.43 -15.83
C ALA A 402 10.00 -3.93 -15.53
N ASN A 403 8.97 -3.18 -15.95
CA ASN A 403 7.55 -3.53 -15.77
C ASN A 403 6.69 -2.97 -16.94
N PRO A 404 6.84 -3.51 -18.16
CA PRO A 404 6.34 -2.88 -19.40
C PRO A 404 4.81 -2.76 -19.47
N GLY A 405 4.10 -3.73 -18.88
CA GLY A 405 2.64 -3.80 -18.87
C GLY A 405 1.97 -3.26 -17.61
N SER A 406 2.74 -2.59 -16.75
CA SER A 406 2.18 -2.09 -15.49
C SER A 406 1.22 -0.93 -15.74
N GLY A 407 0.00 -1.05 -15.20
CA GLY A 407 -0.95 0.08 -15.15
C GLY A 407 -0.61 1.12 -14.08
N ARG A 408 0.53 0.98 -13.39
CA ARG A 408 1.09 1.94 -12.42
C ARG A 408 2.59 2.14 -12.66
N ALA A 409 2.95 2.32 -13.93
CA ALA A 409 4.33 2.32 -14.41
C ALA A 409 5.26 3.26 -13.61
N ASP A 410 4.76 4.41 -13.14
CA ASP A 410 5.54 5.38 -12.36
C ASP A 410 5.94 4.84 -10.98
N ILE A 411 4.99 4.22 -10.27
CA ILE A 411 5.24 3.62 -8.96
C ILE A 411 6.19 2.44 -9.13
N ASP A 412 5.98 1.60 -10.14
CA ASP A 412 6.85 0.44 -10.36
C ASP A 412 8.26 0.84 -10.82
N LEU A 413 8.42 1.95 -11.54
CA LEU A 413 9.70 2.57 -11.85
C LEU A 413 10.42 3.03 -10.56
N ALA A 414 9.74 3.78 -9.70
CA ALA A 414 10.28 4.20 -8.40
C ALA A 414 10.72 3.00 -7.55
N ARG A 415 9.93 1.94 -7.54
CA ARG A 415 10.27 0.68 -6.86
C ARG A 415 11.47 -0.01 -7.48
N ALA A 416 11.60 -0.01 -8.81
CA ALA A 416 12.77 -0.56 -9.50
C ALA A 416 14.06 0.19 -9.13
N PHE A 417 14.03 1.52 -9.12
CA PHE A 417 15.13 2.35 -8.62
C PHE A 417 15.53 1.97 -7.20
N SER A 418 14.56 1.97 -6.28
CA SER A 418 14.85 1.65 -4.88
C SER A 418 15.40 0.24 -4.66
N ARG A 419 14.87 -0.77 -5.38
CA ARG A 419 15.40 -2.15 -5.32
C ARG A 419 16.83 -2.25 -5.81
N ALA A 420 17.20 -1.46 -6.82
CA ALA A 420 18.57 -1.36 -7.32
C ALA A 420 19.49 -0.51 -6.42
N GLY A 421 19.02 -0.08 -5.25
CA GLY A 421 19.80 0.75 -4.33
C GLY A 421 19.89 2.23 -4.74
N ARG A 422 19.20 2.64 -5.81
CA ARG A 422 19.12 4.04 -6.26
C ARG A 422 18.17 4.84 -5.38
N ARG A 423 18.42 6.14 -5.26
CA ARG A 423 17.71 7.02 -4.32
C ARG A 423 16.50 7.65 -4.99
N VAL A 424 15.32 7.46 -4.41
CA VAL A 424 14.06 8.00 -4.91
C VAL A 424 13.58 9.13 -4.00
N GLY A 425 13.22 10.27 -4.58
CA GLY A 425 12.68 11.43 -3.88
C GLY A 425 11.30 11.83 -4.38
N THR A 426 10.54 12.49 -3.51
CA THR A 426 9.26 13.12 -3.84
C THR A 426 9.28 14.57 -3.37
N VAL A 427 8.79 15.49 -4.21
CA VAL A 427 8.64 16.92 -3.87
C VAL A 427 7.23 17.40 -4.14
N HIS A 428 6.73 18.25 -3.24
CA HIS A 428 5.45 18.89 -3.39
C HIS A 428 5.53 19.98 -4.47
N ALA A 429 4.98 19.72 -5.67
CA ALA A 429 5.10 20.60 -6.83
C ALA A 429 3.79 21.33 -7.18
N ALA A 430 2.82 21.40 -6.27
CA ALA A 430 1.54 22.09 -6.47
C ALA A 430 1.65 23.58 -6.85
N ASP A 431 2.78 24.25 -6.58
CA ASP A 431 3.05 25.62 -7.00
C ASP A 431 3.96 25.73 -8.25
N LEU A 432 4.34 24.59 -8.82
CA LEU A 432 5.25 24.45 -9.96
C LEU A 432 4.61 23.78 -11.16
N ALA A 433 3.61 22.92 -10.96
CA ALA A 433 2.99 22.16 -12.01
C ALA A 433 1.52 21.90 -11.72
N GLU A 434 0.71 21.93 -12.78
CA GLU A 434 -0.72 21.65 -12.76
C GLU A 434 -1.08 20.65 -13.85
N THR A 435 -1.81 19.60 -13.50
CA THR A 435 -2.15 18.49 -14.40
C THR A 435 -3.65 18.27 -14.48
N ARG A 436 -4.20 18.03 -15.68
CA ARG A 436 -5.63 17.79 -15.88
C ARG A 436 -5.95 16.34 -16.27
N HIS A 437 -5.82 15.43 -15.31
CA HIS A 437 -5.98 13.98 -15.52
C HIS A 437 -7.27 13.51 -16.21
N ALA A 438 -8.39 14.22 -16.03
CA ALA A 438 -9.68 13.84 -16.59
C ALA A 438 -10.57 15.06 -16.85
N SER A 439 -11.48 14.92 -17.82
CA SER A 439 -12.44 15.97 -18.21
C SER A 439 -13.82 15.68 -17.65
N GLY A 440 -14.36 16.60 -16.84
CA GLY A 440 -15.71 16.50 -16.31
C GLY A 440 -15.98 15.28 -15.41
N ALA A 441 -17.20 15.18 -14.88
CA ALA A 441 -17.55 14.16 -13.89
C ALA A 441 -17.49 12.72 -14.44
N LEU A 442 -17.96 12.49 -15.67
CA LEU A 442 -17.94 11.16 -16.30
C LEU A 442 -16.51 10.71 -16.64
N GLY A 443 -15.64 11.64 -17.06
CA GLY A 443 -14.22 11.35 -17.29
C GLY A 443 -13.52 10.90 -16.01
N VAL A 444 -13.81 11.57 -14.88
CA VAL A 444 -13.27 11.23 -13.56
C VAL A 444 -13.75 9.86 -13.09
N LEU A 445 -15.04 9.55 -13.23
CA LEU A 445 -15.58 8.22 -12.92
C LEU A 445 -14.86 7.13 -13.75
N GLY A 446 -14.67 7.37 -15.05
CA GLY A 446 -13.94 6.47 -15.93
C GLY A 446 -12.48 6.30 -15.53
N ALA A 447 -11.82 7.35 -15.06
CA ALA A 447 -10.45 7.29 -14.56
C ALA A 447 -10.35 6.43 -13.28
N TRP A 448 -11.26 6.60 -12.33
CA TRP A 448 -11.34 5.76 -11.12
C TRP A 448 -11.61 4.29 -11.43
N ARG A 449 -12.54 4.03 -12.35
CA ARG A 449 -12.85 2.69 -12.85
C ARG A 449 -11.64 1.95 -13.42
N ARG A 450 -10.66 2.67 -13.95
CA ARG A 450 -9.42 2.10 -14.50
C ARG A 450 -8.26 2.04 -13.50
N SER A 451 -8.26 2.84 -12.43
CA SER A 451 -7.06 3.04 -11.60
C SER A 451 -6.95 2.12 -10.39
N ILE A 452 -8.07 1.68 -9.80
CA ILE A 452 -8.05 1.00 -8.49
C ILE A 452 -7.31 -0.35 -8.51
N LEU A 453 -7.60 -1.21 -9.50
CA LEU A 453 -6.95 -2.51 -9.62
C LEU A 453 -5.45 -2.39 -9.94
N PRO A 454 -5.03 -1.59 -10.94
CA PRO A 454 -3.62 -1.34 -11.18
C PRO A 454 -2.90 -0.74 -9.97
N GLY A 455 -3.53 0.21 -9.26
CA GLY A 455 -3.01 0.78 -8.02
C GLY A 455 -2.75 -0.30 -6.95
N ALA A 456 -3.70 -1.21 -6.78
CA ALA A 456 -3.61 -2.39 -5.91
C ALA A 456 -2.68 -3.51 -6.44
N GLY A 457 -1.99 -3.28 -7.56
CA GLY A 457 -1.07 -4.27 -8.17
C GLY A 457 -1.78 -5.49 -8.75
N GLY A 458 -3.04 -5.34 -9.16
CA GLY A 458 -3.89 -6.42 -9.66
C GLY A 458 -4.55 -7.27 -8.57
N SER A 459 -4.29 -7.01 -7.28
CA SER A 459 -4.91 -7.75 -6.19
C SER A 459 -6.32 -7.23 -5.89
N LEU A 460 -7.32 -8.06 -6.15
CA LEU A 460 -8.72 -7.78 -5.81
C LEU A 460 -8.91 -7.56 -4.31
N ALA A 461 -8.25 -8.36 -3.47
CA ALA A 461 -8.31 -8.21 -2.02
C ALA A 461 -7.78 -6.85 -1.57
N LEU A 462 -6.62 -6.41 -2.10
CA LEU A 462 -6.08 -5.08 -1.77
C LEU A 462 -6.96 -3.95 -2.30
N ALA A 463 -7.58 -4.12 -3.47
CA ALA A 463 -8.53 -3.14 -4.00
C ALA A 463 -9.75 -2.99 -3.07
N ILE A 464 -10.38 -4.09 -2.66
CA ILE A 464 -11.53 -4.09 -1.74
C ILE A 464 -11.16 -3.47 -0.39
N VAL A 465 -10.01 -3.86 0.19
CA VAL A 465 -9.53 -3.29 1.45
C VAL A 465 -9.30 -1.78 1.31
N THR A 466 -8.74 -1.33 0.19
CA THR A 466 -8.54 0.11 -0.08
C THR A 466 -9.88 0.84 -0.11
N VAL A 467 -10.88 0.32 -0.82
CA VAL A 467 -12.24 0.91 -0.89
C VAL A 467 -12.89 0.96 0.50
N ILE A 468 -12.74 -0.08 1.32
CA ILE A 468 -13.29 -0.12 2.69
C ILE A 468 -12.61 0.95 3.56
N ILE A 469 -11.28 1.02 3.54
CA ILE A 469 -10.54 2.04 4.31
C ILE A 469 -10.92 3.44 3.84
N GLU A 470 -11.06 3.65 2.53
CA GLU A 470 -11.46 4.92 1.95
C GLU A 470 -12.89 5.32 2.36
N ALA A 471 -13.84 4.37 2.32
CA ALA A 471 -15.19 4.59 2.80
C ALA A 471 -15.21 4.94 4.30
N LEU A 472 -14.47 4.21 5.14
CA LEU A 472 -14.38 4.51 6.57
C LEU A 472 -13.72 5.86 6.84
N ALA A 473 -12.68 6.23 6.09
CA ALA A 473 -11.92 7.47 6.28
C ALA A 473 -12.68 8.72 5.82
N PHE A 474 -13.41 8.63 4.71
CA PHE A 474 -13.95 9.81 4.03
C PHE A 474 -15.47 9.85 3.93
N LEU A 475 -16.16 8.71 3.95
CA LEU A 475 -17.63 8.64 3.99
C LEU A 475 -18.13 8.44 5.42
N GLY A 476 -17.43 7.64 6.24
CA GLY A 476 -17.73 7.39 7.64
C GLY A 476 -18.00 8.66 8.45
N PRO A 477 -17.14 9.69 8.40
CA PRO A 477 -17.37 10.95 9.13
C PRO A 477 -18.63 11.71 8.73
N LEU A 478 -19.13 11.52 7.50
CA LEU A 478 -20.39 12.13 7.04
C LEU A 478 -21.61 11.36 7.55
N VAL A 479 -21.51 10.03 7.55
CA VAL A 479 -22.61 9.12 7.89
C VAL A 479 -22.79 9.01 9.40
N LEU A 480 -21.70 9.07 10.17
CA LEU A 480 -21.72 8.76 11.60
C LEU A 480 -22.61 9.71 12.44
N PRO A 481 -22.58 11.05 12.27
CA PRO A 481 -23.49 11.94 12.99
C PRO A 481 -24.97 11.68 12.65
N LEU A 482 -25.27 11.41 11.37
CA LEU A 482 -26.62 11.11 10.91
C LEU A 482 -27.12 9.79 11.48
N ALA A 483 -26.29 8.75 11.44
CA ALA A 483 -26.59 7.44 12.00
C ALA A 483 -26.81 7.51 13.52
N ALA A 484 -26.00 8.31 14.23
CA ALA A 484 -26.18 8.56 15.66
C ALA A 484 -27.53 9.26 15.94
N TRP A 485 -27.85 10.31 15.18
CA TRP A 485 -29.13 11.01 15.33
C TRP A 485 -30.33 10.09 15.09
N LEU A 486 -30.32 9.30 14.00
CA LEU A 486 -31.38 8.35 13.67
C LEU A 486 -31.52 7.23 14.70
N ALA A 487 -30.41 6.78 15.29
CA ALA A 487 -30.42 5.75 16.32
C ALA A 487 -30.82 6.26 17.71
N GLY A 488 -31.09 7.56 17.87
CA GLY A 488 -31.49 8.16 19.14
C GLY A 488 -30.42 8.02 20.23
N VAL A 489 -29.13 8.02 19.88
CA VAL A 489 -28.06 7.91 20.88
C VAL A 489 -28.05 9.15 21.78
N ARG A 490 -27.61 8.97 23.03
CA ARG A 490 -27.59 10.04 24.04
C ARG A 490 -26.78 11.25 23.54
N PRO A 491 -27.13 12.50 23.93
CA PRO A 491 -26.47 13.70 23.42
C PRO A 491 -24.93 13.72 23.49
N PRO A 492 -24.27 13.21 24.54
CA PRO A 492 -22.81 13.15 24.57
C PRO A 492 -22.21 12.25 23.47
N ALA A 493 -22.88 11.14 23.15
CA ALA A 493 -22.45 10.24 22.07
C ALA A 493 -22.67 10.86 20.68
N LEU A 494 -23.74 11.65 20.52
CA LEU A 494 -23.97 12.43 19.30
C LEU A 494 -22.88 13.50 19.09
N LEU A 495 -22.47 14.20 20.16
CA LEU A 495 -21.36 15.15 20.10
C LEU A 495 -20.04 14.45 19.76
N ALA A 496 -19.79 13.27 20.32
CA ALA A 496 -18.61 12.47 19.99
C ALA A 496 -18.60 12.06 18.50
N ALA A 497 -19.76 11.77 17.90
CA ALA A 497 -19.87 11.46 16.48
C ALA A 497 -19.50 12.63 15.54
N LEU A 498 -19.49 13.88 16.03
CA LEU A 498 -19.03 15.05 15.27
C LEU A 498 -17.50 15.17 15.21
N ALA A 499 -16.77 14.52 16.13
CA ALA A 499 -15.30 14.57 16.17
C ALA A 499 -14.64 14.12 14.85
N PRO A 500 -14.96 12.95 14.26
CA PRO A 500 -14.36 12.55 12.99
C PRO A 500 -14.72 13.50 11.85
N LEU A 501 -15.92 14.11 11.87
CA LEU A 501 -16.32 15.09 10.87
C LEU A 501 -15.47 16.36 10.98
N ALA A 502 -15.27 16.89 12.19
CA ALA A 502 -14.43 18.05 12.42
C ALA A 502 -12.97 17.80 11.97
N VAL A 503 -12.42 16.63 12.29
CA VAL A 503 -11.06 16.25 11.85
C VAL A 503 -10.98 16.09 10.34
N LEU A 504 -11.99 15.49 9.70
CA LEU A 504 -12.06 15.39 8.24
C LEU A 504 -12.10 16.78 7.59
N LEU A 505 -12.92 17.70 8.09
CA LEU A 505 -13.00 19.06 7.56
C LEU A 505 -11.66 19.80 7.71
N LEU A 506 -10.97 19.61 8.83
CA LEU A 506 -9.61 20.12 9.02
C LEU A 506 -8.63 19.52 8.01
N ALA A 507 -8.63 18.19 7.84
CA ALA A 507 -7.79 17.51 6.86
C ALA A 507 -8.05 17.97 5.43
N ARG A 508 -9.32 18.17 5.06
CA ARG A 508 -9.74 18.73 3.76
C ARG A 508 -9.27 20.17 3.59
N THR A 509 -9.32 20.98 4.65
CA THR A 509 -8.81 22.37 4.64
C THR A 509 -7.31 22.41 4.42
N VAL A 510 -6.54 21.62 5.17
CA VAL A 510 -5.08 21.51 5.00
C VAL A 510 -4.75 21.01 3.59
N LEU A 511 -5.46 19.99 3.10
CA LEU A 511 -5.26 19.48 1.75
C LEU A 511 -5.56 20.55 0.68
N ALA A 512 -6.69 21.26 0.80
CA ALA A 512 -7.06 22.29 -0.17
C ALA A 512 -6.04 23.43 -0.20
N VAL A 513 -5.57 23.90 0.96
CA VAL A 513 -4.54 24.94 1.04
C VAL A 513 -3.22 24.46 0.45
N THR A 514 -2.77 23.25 0.81
CA THR A 514 -1.48 22.72 0.36
C THR A 514 -1.47 22.40 -1.13
N GLN A 515 -2.57 21.88 -1.67
CA GLN A 515 -2.76 21.59 -3.10
C GLN A 515 -3.25 22.79 -3.91
N ARG A 516 -3.42 23.96 -3.28
CA ARG A 516 -3.96 25.18 -3.91
C ARG A 516 -5.30 24.95 -4.61
N GLN A 517 -6.15 24.10 -4.03
CA GLN A 517 -7.52 23.87 -4.47
C GLN A 517 -8.45 24.94 -3.88
N SER A 518 -9.57 25.21 -4.54
CA SER A 518 -10.63 26.03 -3.96
C SER A 518 -11.18 25.38 -2.68
N LEU A 519 -11.38 26.17 -1.62
CA LEU A 519 -12.03 25.70 -0.38
C LEU A 519 -13.47 25.22 -0.63
N LEU A 520 -14.10 25.63 -1.74
CA LEU A 520 -15.41 25.11 -2.15
C LEU A 520 -15.38 23.59 -2.41
N THR A 521 -14.21 23.00 -2.68
CA THR A 521 -14.08 21.54 -2.83
C THR A 521 -14.39 20.79 -1.53
N ILE A 522 -14.35 21.46 -0.37
CA ILE A 522 -14.74 20.87 0.92
C ILE A 522 -16.25 20.66 0.97
N ALA A 523 -17.03 21.64 0.50
CA ALA A 523 -18.49 21.51 0.43
C ALA A 523 -18.93 20.40 -0.55
N TRP A 524 -18.14 20.16 -1.60
CA TRP A 524 -18.38 19.06 -2.55
C TRP A 524 -17.91 17.68 -2.07
N HIS A 525 -17.32 17.57 -0.88
CA HIS A 525 -16.76 16.32 -0.39
C HIS A 525 -17.72 15.12 -0.45
N PRO A 526 -19.03 15.24 -0.13
CA PRO A 526 -19.98 14.14 -0.29
C PRO A 526 -20.07 13.62 -1.73
N VAL A 527 -20.09 14.52 -2.72
CA VAL A 527 -20.11 14.14 -4.14
C VAL A 527 -18.78 13.52 -4.55
N THR A 528 -17.67 14.11 -4.10
CA THR A 528 -16.32 13.62 -4.38
C THR A 528 -16.15 12.17 -3.95
N ILE A 529 -16.52 11.85 -2.70
CA ILE A 529 -16.33 10.50 -2.17
C ILE A 529 -17.27 9.49 -2.83
N VAL A 530 -18.52 9.86 -3.10
CA VAL A 530 -19.48 8.97 -3.79
C VAL A 530 -19.00 8.63 -5.19
N VAL A 531 -18.57 9.61 -5.99
CA VAL A 531 -18.06 9.37 -7.36
C VAL A 531 -16.78 8.54 -7.34
N THR A 532 -15.90 8.79 -6.36
CA THR A 532 -14.66 8.03 -6.20
C THR A 532 -14.94 6.56 -5.91
N LEU A 533 -15.73 6.27 -4.87
CA LEU A 533 -16.09 4.90 -4.49
C LEU A 533 -16.88 4.22 -5.61
N ALA A 534 -17.82 4.90 -6.26
CA ALA A 534 -18.58 4.35 -7.38
C ALA A 534 -17.66 3.94 -8.55
N GLY A 535 -16.71 4.80 -8.92
CA GLY A 535 -15.75 4.47 -9.98
C GLY A 535 -14.91 3.25 -9.63
N GLN A 536 -14.38 3.20 -8.40
CA GLN A 536 -13.59 2.06 -7.92
C GLN A 536 -14.40 0.75 -7.88
N LEU A 537 -15.64 0.80 -7.37
CA LEU A 537 -16.54 -0.36 -7.33
C LEU A 537 -16.90 -0.86 -8.74
N LEU A 538 -17.13 0.04 -9.70
CA LEU A 538 -17.33 -0.35 -11.10
C LEU A 538 -16.09 -1.02 -11.69
N GLY A 539 -14.88 -0.57 -11.33
CA GLY A 539 -13.63 -1.19 -11.77
C GLY A 539 -13.44 -2.60 -11.19
N ILE A 540 -13.81 -2.79 -9.93
CA ILE A 540 -13.82 -4.10 -9.27
C ILE A 540 -14.86 -5.02 -9.93
N ALA A 541 -16.07 -4.52 -10.20
CA ALA A 541 -17.13 -5.29 -10.84
C ALA A 541 -16.76 -5.72 -12.26
N ASP A 542 -16.15 -4.83 -13.06
CA ASP A 542 -15.65 -5.17 -14.39
C ASP A 542 -14.66 -6.33 -14.34
N HIS A 543 -13.70 -6.28 -13.41
CA HIS A 543 -12.72 -7.35 -13.26
C HIS A 543 -13.38 -8.68 -12.86
N ALA A 544 -14.31 -8.65 -11.91
CA ALA A 544 -15.03 -9.84 -11.48
C ALA A 544 -15.88 -10.46 -12.62
N LEU A 545 -16.36 -9.63 -13.55
CA LEU A 545 -17.12 -10.04 -14.72
C LEU A 545 -16.25 -10.40 -15.94
N GLY A 546 -14.91 -10.41 -15.79
CA GLY A 546 -13.99 -10.68 -16.90
C GLY A 546 -13.98 -9.60 -17.99
N ARG A 547 -14.52 -8.42 -17.69
CA ARG A 547 -14.53 -7.27 -18.62
C ARG A 547 -13.17 -6.60 -18.57
N GLU A 548 -12.38 -6.86 -19.60
CA GLU A 548 -11.09 -6.21 -19.80
C GLU A 548 -11.24 -4.67 -19.84
N PRO A 549 -10.43 -3.91 -19.08
CA PRO A 549 -10.42 -2.45 -19.16
C PRO A 549 -10.16 -2.01 -20.60
N ALA A 550 -10.87 -0.98 -21.08
CA ALA A 550 -10.80 -0.52 -22.48
C ALA A 550 -9.37 -0.23 -23.00
N GLN A 551 -8.39 0.04 -22.12
CA GLN A 551 -6.97 0.16 -22.48
C GLN A 551 -6.36 -1.16 -22.99
N ARG A 552 -6.75 -2.33 -22.46
CA ARG A 552 -6.32 -3.63 -22.99
C ARG A 552 -6.98 -3.97 -24.32
N ARG A 553 -8.24 -3.54 -24.56
CA ARG A 553 -8.87 -3.70 -25.88
C ARG A 553 -8.14 -2.95 -26.99
N ARG A 554 -7.55 -1.78 -26.73
CA ARG A 554 -6.70 -1.09 -27.73
C ARG A 554 -5.41 -1.87 -28.05
N ALA A 555 -4.83 -2.55 -27.07
CA ALA A 555 -3.68 -3.42 -27.30
C ALA A 555 -4.05 -4.67 -28.11
N LEU A 556 -5.25 -5.24 -27.89
CA LEU A 556 -5.75 -6.42 -28.60
C LEU A 556 -6.26 -6.10 -30.02
N SER A 557 -6.89 -4.94 -30.24
CA SER A 557 -7.39 -4.55 -31.57
C SER A 557 -6.26 -4.29 -32.58
N LEU A 558 -5.06 -3.93 -32.10
CA LEU A 558 -3.87 -3.81 -32.96
C LEU A 558 -3.34 -5.19 -33.39
N THR A 559 -3.50 -6.22 -32.56
CA THR A 559 -3.13 -7.60 -32.89
C THR A 559 -4.11 -8.23 -33.89
N GLU A 560 -5.40 -7.94 -33.77
CA GLU A 560 -6.42 -8.44 -34.72
C GLU A 560 -6.33 -7.74 -36.08
N ALA A 561 -5.95 -6.46 -36.13
CA ALA A 561 -5.68 -5.76 -37.39
C ALA A 561 -4.45 -6.31 -38.15
N ALA A 562 -3.44 -6.82 -37.43
CA ALA A 562 -2.26 -7.46 -38.03
C ALA A 562 -2.49 -8.92 -38.46
N ALA A 563 -3.63 -9.52 -38.08
CA ALA A 563 -4.06 -10.85 -38.52
C ALA A 563 -5.04 -10.81 -39.71
N ALA A 564 -5.57 -9.63 -40.04
CA ALA A 564 -6.47 -9.41 -41.18
C ALA A 564 -5.74 -8.99 -42.48
N ASP A 565 -4.40 -8.87 -42.43
CA ASP A 565 -3.56 -8.45 -43.56
C ASP A 565 -2.47 -9.49 -43.90
N ARG A 566 -2.79 -10.78 -43.74
CA ARG A 566 -1.97 -11.92 -44.21
C ARG A 566 -2.75 -12.83 -45.13
#